data_AF-A0A9R1NWQ6-F1
#
_entry.id   AF-A0A9R1NWQ6-F1
#
_cell.length_a   1.000
_cell.length_b   1.000
_cell.length_c   1.000
_cell.angle_alpha   90.00
_cell.angle_beta   90.00
_cell.angle_gamma   90.00
#
_symmetry.space_group_name_H-M   'P 1'
#
loop_
_entity.id
_entity.type
_entity.pdbx_description
1 polymer ?
#
loop_
_entity_poly.entity_id
_entity_poly.type
_entity_poly.pdbx_seq_one_letter_code
_entity_poly.pdbx_strand_id
1 'polypeptide(L)'
;MSGSFVFLPSRAVAHMMRRWNYQEGSGLGAQGQGIVVPIQAVVRVRRRPKAGLGYREKPYDNGLHVPPEPPVEEECREWENIARAMRLETECCETILALLHDMRLQGDDSVETTDALKAVAESKKGLHGKRMLGTWKARLPSSAARYIIEQVITPRMVVDVREWKPSWDPDCHDWLRPFIPLIGHLPESLYGTVESKIRNGDYEVVSPWKEYLSPVQWDTFSKRHILPMLTWLVREMKITPPKQTDPSFRMVMLWAPLLRAQDVVSILEAEQFFDKWEGALRHWLQAAKPSLGEATAWCTGWKTLFTPELLADETVLAHLDAGLDMVDPAIDIGD
;
A
#
# COMPACT_ATOMS: atom_id res chain seq x y z
N MET A 1 -23.67 42.80 22.74
CA MET A 1 -24.72 42.09 23.50
C MET A 1 -24.30 40.63 23.61
N SER A 2 -23.65 40.23 24.70
CA SER A 2 -23.20 38.84 24.88
C SER A 2 -24.36 38.04 25.45
N GLY A 3 -25.02 37.26 24.60
CA GLY A 3 -26.05 36.32 25.04
C GLY A 3 -25.38 35.12 25.71
N SER A 4 -25.38 35.11 27.03
CA SER A 4 -25.02 33.93 27.82
C SER A 4 -26.05 32.83 27.55
N PHE A 5 -25.69 31.84 26.72
CA PHE A 5 -26.43 30.59 26.59
C PHE A 5 -26.35 29.85 27.92
N VAL A 6 -27.40 29.97 28.74
CA VAL A 6 -27.59 29.13 29.92
C VAL A 6 -28.13 27.80 29.42
N PHE A 7 -27.32 26.74 29.54
CA PHE A 7 -27.78 25.39 29.29
C PHE A 7 -28.77 25.00 30.39
N LEU A 8 -30.07 24.98 30.07
CA LEU A 8 -31.12 24.49 30.97
C LEU A 8 -31.37 23.00 30.66
N PRO A 9 -30.89 22.05 31.48
CA PRO A 9 -31.12 20.63 31.23
C PRO A 9 -32.60 20.29 31.34
N SER A 10 -33.06 19.32 30.56
CA SER A 10 -34.44 18.83 30.64
C SER A 10 -34.71 18.22 32.03
N ARG A 11 -35.97 18.19 32.45
CA ARG A 11 -36.39 17.69 33.79
C ARG A 11 -35.90 16.26 34.08
N ALA A 12 -35.86 15.41 33.06
CA ALA A 12 -35.33 14.04 33.17
C ALA A 12 -33.82 14.02 33.41
N VAL A 13 -33.07 14.88 32.69
CA VAL A 13 -31.61 15.00 32.82
C VAL A 13 -31.24 15.60 34.18
N ALA A 14 -31.96 16.64 34.62
CA ALA A 14 -31.76 17.25 35.94
C ALA A 14 -32.01 16.24 37.09
N HIS A 15 -33.05 15.41 36.97
CA HIS A 15 -33.34 14.36 37.94
C HIS A 15 -32.26 13.26 37.96
N MET A 16 -31.77 12.85 36.78
CA MET A 16 -30.66 11.91 36.66
C MET A 16 -29.38 12.46 37.30
N MET A 17 -29.01 13.71 37.00
CA MET A 17 -27.83 14.37 37.55
C MET A 17 -27.87 14.43 39.08
N ARG A 18 -29.02 14.75 39.69
CA ARG A 18 -29.17 14.73 41.16
C ARG A 18 -28.96 13.35 41.78
N ARG A 19 -29.41 12.27 41.13
CA ARG A 19 -29.16 10.90 41.61
C ARG A 19 -27.68 10.52 41.59
N TRP A 20 -26.88 11.26 40.84
CA TRP A 20 -25.44 11.08 40.69
C TRP A 20 -24.65 12.14 41.48
N ASN A 21 -25.26 12.73 42.51
CA ASN A 21 -24.68 13.73 43.41
C ASN A 21 -24.16 15.00 42.73
N TYR A 22 -24.63 15.32 41.52
CA TYR A 22 -24.30 16.58 40.85
C TYR A 22 -24.94 17.76 41.58
N GLN A 23 -24.15 18.79 41.89
CA GLN A 23 -24.62 20.08 42.38
C GLN A 23 -24.57 21.12 41.25
N GLU A 24 -25.64 21.89 41.08
CA GLU A 24 -25.74 22.89 40.01
C GLU A 24 -24.63 23.94 40.16
N GLY A 25 -23.80 24.09 39.11
CA GLY A 25 -22.63 24.97 39.13
C GLY A 25 -21.31 24.30 39.58
N SER A 26 -21.33 23.01 39.91
CA SER A 26 -20.11 22.22 40.21
C SER A 26 -19.67 21.39 39.00
N GLY A 27 -18.38 21.07 38.91
CA GLY A 27 -17.86 20.15 37.90
C GLY A 27 -18.18 18.69 38.23
N LEU A 28 -18.25 17.84 37.20
CA LEU A 28 -18.66 16.42 37.32
C LEU A 28 -17.62 15.47 37.98
N GLY A 29 -16.47 15.97 38.44
CA GLY A 29 -15.46 15.15 39.12
C GLY A 29 -15.81 14.88 40.58
N ALA A 30 -15.17 13.86 41.18
CA ALA A 30 -15.43 13.38 42.54
C ALA A 30 -15.33 14.45 43.66
N GLN A 31 -14.66 15.58 43.40
CA GLN A 31 -14.50 16.72 44.34
C GLN A 31 -15.18 18.00 43.81
N GLY A 32 -16.15 17.90 42.91
CA GLY A 32 -16.74 19.07 42.23
C GLY A 32 -15.82 19.71 41.18
N GLN A 33 -14.72 19.02 40.84
CA GLN A 33 -13.71 19.45 39.88
C GLN A 33 -14.13 19.12 38.45
N GLY A 34 -14.10 20.09 37.53
CA GLY A 34 -14.50 19.87 36.15
C GLY A 34 -14.84 21.16 35.44
N ILE A 35 -15.05 21.07 34.13
CA ILE A 35 -15.34 22.23 33.27
C ILE A 35 -16.80 22.65 33.53
N VAL A 36 -16.99 23.76 34.24
CA VAL A 36 -18.31 24.34 34.56
C VAL A 36 -18.84 25.20 33.41
N VAL A 37 -17.95 25.74 32.59
CA VAL A 37 -18.29 26.61 31.47
C VAL A 37 -18.40 25.79 30.19
N PRO A 38 -19.49 25.92 29.39
CA PRO A 38 -19.62 25.20 28.12
C PRO A 38 -18.37 25.36 27.25
N ILE A 39 -17.80 24.23 26.81
CA ILE A 39 -16.61 24.23 25.95
C ILE A 39 -16.99 24.89 24.63
N GLN A 40 -16.46 26.09 24.38
CA GLN A 40 -16.57 26.71 23.07
C GLN A 40 -15.74 25.91 22.07
N ALA A 41 -16.38 25.42 21.01
CA ALA A 41 -15.71 24.70 19.95
C ALA A 41 -14.78 25.66 19.18
N VAL A 42 -13.50 25.67 19.52
CA VAL A 42 -12.48 26.34 18.71
C VAL A 42 -12.25 25.47 17.47
N VAL A 43 -12.63 25.97 16.30
CA VAL A 43 -12.35 25.32 15.01
C VAL A 43 -10.84 25.26 14.83
N ARG A 44 -10.25 24.09 15.04
CA ARG A 44 -8.83 23.86 14.73
C ARG A 44 -8.68 23.78 13.21
N VAL A 45 -7.88 24.70 12.65
CA VAL A 45 -7.41 24.59 11.26
C VAL A 45 -6.65 23.26 11.13
N ARG A 46 -7.24 22.30 10.42
CA ARG A 46 -6.61 20.99 10.18
C ARG A 46 -5.41 21.17 9.27
N ARG A 47 -4.20 20.81 9.72
CA ARG A 47 -3.00 20.76 8.86
C ARG A 47 -3.01 19.57 7.89
N ARG A 48 -3.84 18.53 8.10
CA ARG A 48 -4.05 17.41 7.15
C ARG A 48 -5.49 16.85 7.23
N PRO A 49 -6.18 16.58 6.10
CA PRO A 49 -7.61 16.21 6.11
C PRO A 49 -7.94 14.77 6.51
N LYS A 50 -6.97 13.82 6.50
CA LYS A 50 -7.23 12.36 6.57
C LYS A 50 -6.67 11.63 7.82
N ALA A 51 -6.17 12.33 8.84
CA ALA A 51 -5.79 11.66 10.09
C ALA A 51 -7.05 11.39 10.95
N GLY A 52 -7.36 10.12 11.21
CA GLY A 52 -8.47 9.72 12.09
C GLY A 52 -8.28 10.23 13.52
N LEU A 53 -9.38 10.29 14.30
CA LEU A 53 -9.27 10.54 15.75
C LEU A 53 -8.45 9.42 16.39
N GLY A 54 -7.22 9.73 16.80
CA GLY A 54 -6.29 8.77 17.41
C GLY A 54 -4.88 8.80 16.82
N TYR A 55 -4.67 9.46 15.68
CA TYR A 55 -3.33 9.58 15.10
C TYR A 55 -2.43 10.51 15.94
N ARG A 56 -1.32 9.97 16.45
CA ARG A 56 -0.20 10.73 16.99
C ARG A 56 1.06 10.39 16.20
N GLU A 57 1.84 11.40 15.84
CA GLU A 57 3.15 11.23 15.17
C GLU A 57 4.20 10.51 16.03
N LYS A 58 3.97 10.39 17.35
CA LYS A 58 4.83 9.64 18.26
C LYS A 58 3.99 8.75 19.19
N PRO A 59 4.33 7.46 19.36
CA PRO A 59 3.73 6.61 20.38
C PRO A 59 3.93 7.23 21.77
N TYR A 60 3.02 6.96 22.70
CA TYR A 60 3.24 7.33 24.09
C TYR A 60 4.43 6.53 24.62
N ASP A 61 5.52 7.22 24.94
CA ASP A 61 6.64 6.63 25.66
C ASP A 61 6.24 6.44 27.13
N ASN A 62 5.94 5.21 27.51
CA ASN A 62 5.57 4.81 28.87
C ASN A 62 6.80 4.42 29.72
N GLY A 63 8.03 4.67 29.24
CA GLY A 63 9.27 4.37 29.96
C GLY A 63 9.50 2.87 30.19
N LEU A 64 8.68 2.01 29.57
CA LEU A 64 8.88 0.57 29.53
C LEU A 64 9.77 0.26 28.33
N HIS A 65 10.88 -0.42 28.56
CA HIS A 65 11.69 -1.00 27.49
C HIS A 65 10.86 -2.08 26.80
N VAL A 66 10.14 -1.70 25.74
CA VAL A 66 9.52 -2.66 24.83
C VAL A 66 10.69 -3.40 24.18
N PRO A 67 10.87 -4.70 24.45
CA PRO A 67 11.86 -5.48 23.70
C PRO A 67 11.59 -5.26 22.21
N PRO A 68 12.63 -5.16 21.35
CA PRO A 68 12.41 -5.12 19.91
C PRO A 68 11.42 -6.21 19.55
N GLU A 69 10.40 -5.89 18.74
CA GLU A 69 9.44 -6.88 18.27
C GLU A 69 10.24 -8.11 17.84
N PRO A 70 9.98 -9.30 18.43
CA PRO A 70 10.67 -10.49 17.99
C PRO A 70 10.45 -10.59 16.48
N PRO A 71 11.48 -10.98 15.70
CA PRO A 71 11.32 -11.13 14.27
C PRO A 71 10.11 -12.04 14.07
N VAL A 72 9.04 -11.50 13.48
CA VAL A 72 7.88 -12.32 13.12
C VAL A 72 8.43 -13.34 12.15
N GLU A 73 8.63 -14.57 12.67
CA GLU A 73 9.27 -15.68 11.99
C GLU A 73 8.65 -15.80 10.60
N GLU A 74 9.48 -15.93 9.56
CA GLU A 74 9.02 -16.02 8.16
C GLU A 74 7.86 -17.02 7.99
N GLU A 75 7.82 -18.04 8.84
CA GLU A 75 6.73 -19.00 8.99
C GLU A 75 5.36 -18.35 9.28
N CYS A 76 5.27 -17.38 10.21
CA CYS A 76 4.01 -16.66 10.50
C CYS A 76 3.50 -15.92 9.26
N ARG A 77 4.40 -15.25 8.52
CA ARG A 77 4.04 -14.53 7.28
C ARG A 77 3.60 -15.51 6.20
N GLU A 78 4.29 -16.65 6.07
CA GLU A 78 3.90 -17.71 5.15
C GLU A 78 2.48 -18.22 5.46
N TRP A 79 2.19 -18.50 6.73
CA TRP A 79 0.86 -18.93 7.17
C TRP A 79 -0.23 -17.90 6.87
N GLU A 80 0.01 -16.63 7.15
CA GLU A 80 -0.93 -15.55 6.84
C GLU A 80 -1.22 -15.45 5.34
N ASN A 81 -0.18 -15.57 4.51
CA ASN A 81 -0.29 -15.55 3.06
C ASN A 81 -1.12 -16.75 2.54
N ILE A 82 -0.85 -17.94 3.05
CA ILE A 82 -1.62 -19.15 2.71
C ILE A 82 -3.08 -18.99 3.12
N ALA A 83 -3.34 -18.53 4.35
CA ALA A 83 -4.70 -18.32 4.83
C ALA A 83 -5.44 -17.27 3.99
N ARG A 84 -4.75 -16.20 3.56
CA ARG A 84 -5.29 -15.18 2.65
C ARG A 84 -5.64 -15.78 1.29
N ALA A 85 -4.74 -16.56 0.71
CA ALA A 85 -4.97 -17.21 -0.58
C ALA A 85 -6.16 -18.18 -0.52
N MET A 86 -6.26 -19.00 0.53
CA MET A 86 -7.40 -19.90 0.73
C MET A 86 -8.75 -19.16 0.85
N ARG A 87 -8.77 -18.01 1.54
CA ARG A 87 -9.98 -17.17 1.62
C ARG A 87 -10.38 -16.66 0.24
N LEU A 88 -9.42 -16.18 -0.54
CA LEU A 88 -9.65 -15.71 -1.91
C LEU A 88 -10.19 -16.83 -2.82
N GLU A 89 -9.67 -18.05 -2.74
CA GLU A 89 -10.20 -19.16 -3.54
C GLU A 89 -11.64 -19.53 -3.15
N THR A 90 -11.95 -19.48 -1.86
CA THR A 90 -13.30 -19.74 -1.35
C THR A 90 -14.26 -18.66 -1.84
N GLU A 91 -13.89 -17.39 -1.71
CA GLU A 91 -14.63 -16.23 -2.20
C GLU A 91 -14.87 -16.31 -3.71
N CYS A 92 -13.85 -16.72 -4.49
CA CYS A 92 -13.94 -16.94 -5.93
C CYS A 92 -15.02 -17.97 -6.27
N CYS A 93 -14.96 -19.16 -5.66
CA CYS A 93 -15.93 -20.22 -5.88
C CYS A 93 -17.35 -19.78 -5.53
N GLU A 94 -17.52 -19.10 -4.40
CA GLU A 94 -18.83 -18.64 -3.92
C GLU A 94 -19.43 -17.57 -4.83
N THR A 95 -18.61 -16.64 -5.31
CA THR A 95 -19.04 -15.60 -6.23
C THR A 95 -19.45 -16.19 -7.58
N ILE A 96 -18.70 -17.16 -8.10
CA ILE A 96 -19.05 -17.86 -9.35
C ILE A 96 -20.36 -18.63 -9.21
N LEU A 97 -20.54 -19.38 -8.11
CA LEU A 97 -21.78 -20.10 -7.86
C LEU A 97 -22.98 -19.15 -7.76
N ALA A 98 -22.84 -18.03 -7.05
CA ALA A 98 -23.87 -17.02 -6.95
C ALA A 98 -24.27 -16.46 -8.32
N LEU A 99 -23.29 -16.15 -9.17
CA LEU A 99 -23.54 -15.66 -10.53
C LEU A 99 -24.27 -16.67 -11.40
N LEU A 100 -23.83 -17.93 -11.41
CA LEU A 100 -24.49 -18.98 -12.18
C LEU A 100 -25.92 -19.26 -11.70
N HIS A 101 -26.16 -19.18 -10.39
CA HIS A 101 -27.50 -19.28 -9.82
C HIS A 101 -28.39 -18.11 -10.24
N ASP A 102 -27.87 -16.88 -10.23
CA ASP A 102 -28.59 -15.68 -10.67
C ASP A 102 -28.98 -15.76 -12.15
N MET A 103 -28.07 -16.22 -13.02
CA MET A 103 -28.37 -16.46 -14.45
C MET A 103 -29.54 -17.43 -14.63
N ARG A 104 -29.58 -18.50 -13.84
CA ARG A 104 -30.69 -19.48 -13.87
C ARG A 104 -31.99 -18.88 -13.36
N LEU A 105 -31.95 -18.03 -12.34
CA LEU A 105 -33.13 -17.29 -11.87
C LEU A 105 -33.64 -16.30 -12.91
N GLN A 106 -32.76 -15.78 -13.76
CA GLN A 106 -33.09 -14.92 -14.91
C GLN A 106 -33.58 -15.71 -16.14
N GLY A 107 -33.65 -17.04 -16.06
CA GLY A 107 -34.24 -17.91 -17.08
C GLY A 107 -33.25 -18.64 -17.98
N ASP A 108 -31.95 -18.65 -17.66
CA ASP A 108 -30.96 -19.49 -18.37
C ASP A 108 -30.95 -20.93 -17.84
N ASP A 109 -31.69 -21.81 -18.52
CA ASP A 109 -31.71 -23.26 -18.29
C ASP A 109 -30.82 -24.04 -19.28
N SER A 110 -29.78 -23.39 -19.83
CA SER A 110 -28.83 -24.06 -20.73
C SER A 110 -28.11 -25.23 -20.05
N VAL A 111 -27.70 -26.20 -20.87
CA VAL A 111 -26.93 -27.37 -20.42
C VAL A 111 -25.58 -26.90 -19.90
N GLU A 112 -24.99 -25.90 -20.54
CA GLU A 112 -23.72 -25.28 -20.18
C GLU A 112 -23.76 -24.66 -18.78
N THR A 113 -24.81 -23.90 -18.43
CA THR A 113 -24.99 -23.32 -17.09
C THR A 113 -25.16 -24.40 -16.03
N THR A 114 -25.93 -25.45 -16.35
CA THR A 114 -26.14 -26.59 -15.44
C THR A 114 -24.85 -27.38 -15.19
N ASP A 115 -24.08 -27.64 -16.25
CA ASP A 115 -22.81 -28.35 -16.17
C ASP A 115 -21.75 -27.52 -15.44
N ALA A 116 -21.70 -26.20 -15.68
CA ALA A 116 -20.81 -25.29 -14.98
C ALA A 116 -21.12 -25.24 -13.47
N LEU A 117 -22.40 -25.14 -13.09
CA LEU A 117 -22.83 -25.19 -11.68
C LEU A 117 -22.36 -26.48 -11.00
N LYS A 118 -22.60 -27.62 -11.64
CA LYS A 118 -22.19 -28.93 -11.12
C LYS A 118 -20.66 -29.03 -11.00
N ALA A 119 -19.93 -28.58 -12.01
CA ALA A 119 -18.47 -28.62 -12.03
C ALA A 119 -17.86 -27.78 -10.89
N VAL A 120 -18.37 -26.55 -10.68
CA VAL A 120 -17.89 -25.67 -9.61
C VAL A 120 -18.24 -26.23 -8.23
N ALA A 121 -19.46 -26.77 -8.05
CA ALA A 121 -19.87 -27.38 -6.79
C ALA A 121 -19.01 -28.60 -6.41
N GLU A 122 -18.70 -29.48 -7.38
CA GLU A 122 -17.82 -30.63 -7.14
C GLU A 122 -16.36 -30.22 -6.89
N SER A 123 -15.89 -29.20 -7.61
CA SER A 123 -14.56 -28.63 -7.42
C SER A 123 -14.40 -28.02 -6.01
N LYS A 124 -15.41 -27.27 -5.54
CA LYS A 124 -15.45 -26.65 -4.20
C LYS A 124 -15.26 -27.66 -3.06
N LYS A 125 -15.73 -28.91 -3.20
CA LYS A 125 -15.54 -29.94 -2.15
C LYS A 125 -14.06 -30.21 -1.84
N GLY A 126 -13.15 -29.88 -2.76
CA GLY A 126 -11.71 -29.99 -2.56
C GLY A 126 -11.05 -28.90 -1.72
N LEU A 127 -11.74 -27.82 -1.36
CA LEU A 127 -11.16 -26.64 -0.69
C LEU A 127 -10.92 -26.82 0.83
N HIS A 128 -10.37 -27.96 1.25
CA HIS A 128 -10.10 -28.25 2.67
C HIS A 128 -8.60 -28.49 2.93
N GLY A 129 -7.93 -27.51 3.55
CA GLY A 129 -6.53 -27.60 4.06
C GLY A 129 -5.42 -27.04 3.14
N LYS A 130 -4.23 -26.75 3.71
CA LYS A 130 -3.06 -26.10 3.05
C LYS A 130 -2.60 -26.80 1.76
N ARG A 131 -2.76 -28.12 1.64
CA ARG A 131 -2.32 -28.92 0.47
C ARG A 131 -3.18 -28.71 -0.79
N MET A 132 -4.23 -27.90 -0.71
CA MET A 132 -5.27 -27.81 -1.75
C MET A 132 -5.32 -26.45 -2.46
N LEU A 133 -4.42 -25.50 -2.15
CA LEU A 133 -4.35 -24.22 -2.88
C LEU A 133 -4.17 -24.46 -4.39
N GLY A 134 -5.03 -23.85 -5.21
CA GLY A 134 -5.03 -23.98 -6.67
C GLY A 134 -5.64 -25.27 -7.20
N THR A 135 -5.96 -26.25 -6.34
CA THR A 135 -6.39 -27.58 -6.79
C THR A 135 -7.82 -27.62 -7.31
N TRP A 136 -8.69 -26.73 -6.82
CA TRP A 136 -10.07 -26.63 -7.28
C TRP A 136 -10.12 -26.22 -8.77
N LYS A 137 -9.31 -25.22 -9.18
CA LYS A 137 -9.19 -24.83 -10.59
C LYS A 137 -8.71 -26.00 -11.46
N ALA A 138 -7.75 -26.79 -10.99
CA ALA A 138 -7.26 -27.97 -11.71
C ALA A 138 -8.31 -29.09 -11.86
N ARG A 139 -9.34 -29.11 -11.01
CA ARG A 139 -10.46 -30.07 -11.06
C ARG A 139 -11.61 -29.62 -11.96
N LEU A 140 -11.61 -28.36 -12.42
CA LEU A 140 -12.64 -27.87 -13.34
C LEU A 140 -12.39 -28.42 -14.75
N PRO A 141 -13.40 -29.02 -15.41
CA PRO A 141 -13.32 -29.35 -16.82
C PRO A 141 -13.02 -28.11 -17.65
N SER A 142 -12.14 -28.22 -18.65
CA SER A 142 -11.73 -27.09 -19.49
C SER A 142 -12.89 -26.39 -20.19
N SER A 143 -13.94 -27.14 -20.58
CA SER A 143 -15.16 -26.58 -21.17
C SER A 143 -15.93 -25.70 -20.18
N ALA A 144 -16.12 -26.18 -18.94
CA ALA A 144 -16.79 -25.44 -17.88
C ALA A 144 -15.99 -24.18 -17.49
N ALA A 145 -14.67 -24.30 -17.31
CA ALA A 145 -13.81 -23.16 -17.01
C ALA A 145 -13.87 -22.10 -18.13
N ARG A 146 -13.79 -22.53 -19.39
CA ARG A 146 -13.92 -21.63 -20.54
C ARG A 146 -15.27 -20.92 -20.57
N TYR A 147 -16.36 -21.67 -20.40
CA TYR A 147 -17.71 -21.11 -20.35
C TYR A 147 -17.85 -20.06 -19.24
N ILE A 148 -17.42 -20.39 -18.01
CA ILE A 148 -17.47 -19.47 -16.86
C ILE A 148 -16.68 -18.19 -17.16
N ILE A 149 -15.46 -18.31 -17.68
CA ILE A 149 -14.62 -17.13 -17.96
C ILE A 149 -15.23 -16.29 -19.07
N GLU A 150 -15.59 -16.90 -20.20
CA GLU A 150 -15.99 -16.17 -21.42
C GLU A 150 -17.43 -15.65 -21.38
N GLN A 151 -18.36 -16.41 -20.79
CA GLN A 151 -19.80 -16.12 -20.86
C GLN A 151 -20.37 -15.58 -19.55
N VAL A 152 -19.73 -15.85 -18.41
CA VAL A 152 -20.25 -15.43 -17.09
C VAL A 152 -19.45 -14.24 -16.56
N ILE A 153 -18.14 -14.42 -16.40
CA ILE A 153 -17.28 -13.45 -15.73
C ILE A 153 -16.92 -12.28 -16.64
N THR A 154 -16.44 -12.55 -17.86
CA THR A 154 -15.94 -11.49 -18.77
C THR A 154 -17.01 -10.44 -19.11
N PRO A 155 -18.26 -10.79 -19.49
CA PRO A 155 -19.26 -9.79 -19.83
C PRO A 155 -19.59 -8.85 -18.66
N ARG A 156 -19.65 -9.41 -17.44
CA ARG A 156 -19.83 -8.63 -16.22
C ARG A 156 -18.64 -7.70 -15.97
N MET A 157 -17.41 -8.22 -16.03
CA MET A 157 -16.21 -7.42 -15.82
C MET A 157 -16.11 -6.25 -16.80
N VAL A 158 -16.55 -6.41 -18.05
CA VAL A 158 -16.59 -5.31 -19.04
C VAL A 158 -17.48 -4.15 -18.59
N VAL A 159 -18.59 -4.43 -17.91
CA VAL A 159 -19.47 -3.40 -17.35
C VAL A 159 -18.84 -2.81 -16.10
N ASP A 160 -18.45 -3.67 -15.15
CA ASP A 160 -17.93 -3.26 -13.85
C ASP A 160 -16.67 -2.40 -13.99
N VAL A 161 -15.73 -2.75 -14.89
CA VAL A 161 -14.50 -1.98 -15.10
C VAL A 161 -14.77 -0.57 -15.62
N ARG A 162 -15.86 -0.37 -16.37
CA ARG A 162 -16.23 0.96 -16.90
C ARG A 162 -16.70 1.88 -15.78
N GLU A 163 -17.47 1.35 -14.85
CA GLU A 163 -18.01 2.10 -13.70
C GLU A 163 -17.00 2.22 -12.55
N TRP A 164 -16.07 1.27 -12.46
CA TRP A 164 -15.04 1.20 -11.42
C TRP A 164 -14.21 2.46 -11.33
N LYS A 165 -13.95 2.89 -10.09
CA LYS A 165 -13.14 4.06 -9.74
C LYS A 165 -11.92 3.64 -8.91
N PRO A 166 -10.69 3.70 -9.47
CA PRO A 166 -9.49 3.24 -8.78
C PRO A 166 -9.22 3.96 -7.46
N SER A 167 -9.63 5.23 -7.33
CA SER A 167 -9.41 6.00 -6.11
C SER A 167 -10.29 5.58 -4.93
N TRP A 168 -11.34 4.80 -5.18
CA TRP A 168 -12.29 4.33 -4.15
C TRP A 168 -12.10 2.84 -3.85
N ASP A 169 -11.72 2.07 -4.86
CA ASP A 169 -11.44 0.63 -4.76
C ASP A 169 -10.14 0.30 -5.54
N PRO A 170 -8.95 0.66 -5.04
CA PRO A 170 -7.68 0.40 -5.73
C PRO A 170 -7.38 -1.10 -5.86
N ASP A 171 -7.81 -1.89 -4.88
CA ASP A 171 -7.59 -3.34 -4.80
C ASP A 171 -8.59 -4.17 -5.62
N CYS A 172 -9.55 -3.51 -6.28
CA CYS A 172 -10.55 -4.13 -7.17
C CYS A 172 -11.37 -5.24 -6.49
N HIS A 173 -11.77 -5.00 -5.24
CA HIS A 173 -12.49 -5.95 -4.39
C HIS A 173 -13.80 -6.44 -5.03
N ASP A 174 -14.47 -5.60 -5.80
CA ASP A 174 -15.85 -5.88 -6.21
C ASP A 174 -15.95 -6.63 -7.56
N TRP A 175 -14.93 -6.54 -8.42
CA TRP A 175 -15.05 -6.97 -9.82
C TRP A 175 -13.90 -7.79 -10.38
N LEU A 176 -12.67 -7.69 -9.84
CA LEU A 176 -11.51 -8.42 -10.36
C LEU A 176 -10.94 -9.38 -9.34
N ARG A 177 -10.63 -8.89 -8.15
CA ARG A 177 -9.95 -9.64 -7.08
C ARG A 177 -10.64 -10.97 -6.76
N PRO A 178 -11.98 -11.06 -6.67
CA PRO A 178 -12.65 -12.33 -6.41
C PRO A 178 -12.40 -13.38 -7.50
N PHE A 179 -12.08 -12.98 -8.73
CA PHE A 179 -11.95 -13.92 -9.86
C PHE A 179 -10.49 -14.29 -10.18
N ILE A 180 -9.51 -13.59 -9.61
CA ILE A 180 -8.07 -13.85 -9.81
C ILE A 180 -7.70 -15.33 -9.60
N PRO A 181 -8.20 -16.04 -8.57
CA PRO A 181 -7.87 -17.47 -8.42
C PRO A 181 -8.25 -18.34 -9.63
N LEU A 182 -9.30 -17.97 -10.37
CA LEU A 182 -9.70 -18.68 -11.59
C LEU A 182 -8.97 -18.16 -12.82
N ILE A 183 -8.97 -16.86 -13.07
CA ILE A 183 -8.47 -16.27 -14.32
C ILE A 183 -6.94 -16.06 -14.33
N GLY A 184 -6.31 -16.02 -13.16
CA GLY A 184 -4.89 -15.78 -12.95
C GLY A 184 -4.52 -14.30 -13.08
N HIS A 185 -4.80 -13.69 -14.23
CA HIS A 185 -4.46 -12.31 -14.53
C HIS A 185 -5.60 -11.57 -15.23
N LEU A 186 -5.49 -10.25 -15.31
CA LEU A 186 -6.41 -9.40 -16.06
C LEU A 186 -6.51 -9.87 -17.53
N PRO A 187 -7.73 -10.16 -18.03
CA PRO A 187 -7.94 -10.48 -19.44
C PRO A 187 -7.45 -9.37 -20.36
N GLU A 188 -6.80 -9.75 -21.47
CA GLU A 188 -6.20 -8.80 -22.41
C GLU A 188 -7.20 -7.79 -22.98
N SER A 189 -8.44 -8.21 -23.19
CA SER A 189 -9.53 -7.35 -23.67
C SER A 189 -9.85 -6.18 -22.73
N LEU A 190 -9.53 -6.28 -21.43
CA LEU A 190 -9.79 -5.27 -20.42
C LEU A 190 -8.59 -4.35 -20.16
N TYR A 191 -7.39 -4.77 -20.58
CA TYR A 191 -6.13 -4.07 -20.28
C TYR A 191 -6.18 -2.58 -20.66
N GLY A 192 -6.60 -2.25 -21.88
CA GLY A 192 -6.64 -0.85 -22.33
C GLY A 192 -7.57 0.05 -21.49
N THR A 193 -8.68 -0.49 -20.97
CA THR A 193 -9.60 0.27 -20.12
C THR A 193 -8.96 0.50 -18.75
N VAL A 194 -8.39 -0.54 -18.15
CA VAL A 194 -7.69 -0.46 -16.87
C VAL A 194 -6.50 0.51 -16.97
N GLU A 195 -5.62 0.32 -17.96
CA GLU A 195 -4.46 1.18 -18.21
C GLU A 195 -4.87 2.66 -18.24
N SER A 196 -5.94 2.99 -18.99
CA SER A 196 -6.41 4.37 -19.11
C SER A 196 -6.85 5.00 -17.79
N LYS A 197 -7.33 4.17 -16.84
CA LYS A 197 -7.83 4.60 -15.53
C LYS A 197 -6.71 4.72 -14.50
N ILE A 198 -5.69 3.86 -14.55
CA ILE A 198 -4.63 3.81 -13.53
C ILE A 198 -3.33 4.51 -13.93
N ARG A 199 -3.12 4.86 -15.21
CA ARG A 199 -1.86 5.45 -15.71
C ARG A 199 -1.35 6.69 -14.96
N ASN A 200 -2.27 7.45 -14.34
CA ASN A 200 -1.95 8.65 -13.56
C ASN A 200 -2.21 8.46 -12.05
N GLY A 201 -2.41 7.22 -11.62
CA GLY A 201 -2.61 6.87 -10.22
C GLY A 201 -1.35 7.08 -9.39
N ASP A 202 -1.54 7.28 -8.09
CA ASP A 202 -0.44 7.24 -7.13
C ASP A 202 -0.03 5.79 -6.83
N TYR A 203 0.96 5.64 -5.95
CA TYR A 203 1.49 4.33 -5.58
C TYR A 203 0.40 3.38 -5.03
N GLU A 204 -0.52 3.90 -4.21
CA GLU A 204 -1.59 3.09 -3.62
C GLU A 204 -2.57 2.58 -4.67
N VAL A 205 -2.84 3.38 -5.71
CA VAL A 205 -3.71 2.97 -6.82
C VAL A 205 -3.03 1.96 -7.74
N VAL A 206 -1.72 2.09 -7.98
CA VAL A 206 -1.00 1.30 -8.99
C VAL A 206 -0.37 0.03 -8.42
N SER A 207 0.12 0.05 -7.18
CA SER A 207 0.86 -1.08 -6.61
C SER A 207 0.09 -2.41 -6.58
N PRO A 208 -1.24 -2.47 -6.33
CA PRO A 208 -1.97 -3.75 -6.35
C PRO A 208 -1.97 -4.41 -7.73
N TRP A 209 -1.87 -3.61 -8.80
CA TRP A 209 -1.89 -4.10 -10.18
C TRP A 209 -0.67 -4.93 -10.55
N LYS A 210 0.39 -4.91 -9.74
CA LYS A 210 1.54 -5.80 -9.91
C LYS A 210 1.15 -7.28 -9.80
N GLU A 211 0.16 -7.60 -8.96
CA GLU A 211 -0.32 -8.96 -8.77
C GLU A 211 -1.38 -9.37 -9.81
N TYR A 212 -2.14 -8.39 -10.33
CA TYR A 212 -3.25 -8.64 -11.25
C TYR A 212 -2.86 -8.64 -12.73
N LEU A 213 -1.88 -7.83 -13.12
CA LEU A 213 -1.40 -7.81 -14.49
C LEU A 213 -0.47 -9.00 -14.75
N SER A 214 -0.54 -9.55 -15.97
CA SER A 214 0.46 -10.51 -16.41
C SER A 214 1.85 -9.85 -16.48
N PRO A 215 2.96 -10.62 -16.42
CA PRO A 215 4.30 -10.06 -16.51
C PRO A 215 4.53 -9.15 -17.73
N VAL A 216 3.93 -9.51 -18.88
CA VAL A 216 4.03 -8.72 -20.13
C VAL A 216 3.24 -7.41 -20.04
N GLN A 217 2.02 -7.46 -19.50
CA GLN A 217 1.20 -6.26 -19.29
C GLN A 217 1.86 -5.32 -18.28
N TRP A 218 2.40 -5.83 -17.17
CA TRP A 218 3.09 -5.02 -16.18
C TRP A 218 4.37 -4.39 -16.75
N ASP A 219 5.17 -5.14 -17.50
CA ASP A 219 6.37 -4.62 -18.16
C ASP A 219 6.01 -3.48 -19.13
N THR A 220 4.97 -3.68 -19.94
CA THR A 220 4.47 -2.66 -20.87
C THR A 220 3.99 -1.41 -20.13
N PHE A 221 3.17 -1.58 -19.08
CA PHE A 221 2.63 -0.50 -18.27
C PHE A 221 3.74 0.29 -17.57
N SER A 222 4.65 -0.41 -16.90
CA SER A 222 5.74 0.21 -16.15
C SER A 222 6.67 1.03 -17.03
N LYS A 223 7.08 0.50 -18.19
CA LYS A 223 7.92 1.22 -19.17
C LYS A 223 7.24 2.48 -19.71
N ARG A 224 5.93 2.44 -19.88
CA ARG A 224 5.17 3.53 -20.48
C ARG A 224 4.84 4.65 -19.50
N HIS A 225 4.56 4.32 -18.24
CA HIS A 225 3.99 5.27 -17.28
C HIS A 225 4.83 5.45 -16.01
N ILE A 226 5.44 4.39 -15.48
CA ILE A 226 6.20 4.45 -14.21
C ILE A 226 7.64 4.91 -14.46
N LEU A 227 8.37 4.26 -15.37
CA LEU A 227 9.78 4.57 -15.61
C LEU A 227 10.00 6.03 -16.02
N PRO A 228 9.21 6.63 -16.95
CA PRO A 228 9.40 8.04 -17.31
C PRO A 228 9.18 9.01 -16.14
N MET A 229 8.23 8.69 -15.25
CA MET A 229 8.01 9.45 -14.02
C MET A 229 9.22 9.35 -13.09
N LEU A 230 9.78 8.15 -12.89
CA LEU A 230 10.97 7.98 -12.07
C LEU A 230 12.20 8.67 -12.67
N THR A 231 12.39 8.58 -13.98
CA THR A 231 13.45 9.32 -14.70
C THR A 231 13.34 10.82 -14.43
N TRP A 232 12.13 11.38 -14.56
CA TRP A 232 11.90 12.79 -14.25
C TRP A 232 12.22 13.14 -12.79
N LEU A 233 11.78 12.31 -11.84
CA LEU A 233 12.06 12.50 -10.42
C LEU A 233 13.57 12.50 -10.14
N VAL A 234 14.33 11.57 -10.70
CA VAL A 234 15.79 11.50 -10.51
C VAL A 234 16.50 12.67 -11.17
N ARG A 235 16.03 13.09 -12.35
CA ARG A 235 16.60 14.23 -13.08
C ARG A 235 16.51 15.52 -12.30
N GLU A 236 15.31 15.86 -11.80
CA GLU A 236 15.02 17.14 -11.14
C GLU A 236 15.43 17.17 -9.66
N MET A 237 15.72 16.01 -9.08
CA MET A 237 16.07 15.89 -7.66
C MET A 237 17.26 16.76 -7.29
N LYS A 238 17.14 17.44 -6.15
CA LYS A 238 18.24 18.18 -5.54
C LYS A 238 18.76 17.44 -4.32
N ILE A 239 20.07 17.24 -4.27
CA ILE A 239 20.75 16.61 -3.13
C ILE A 239 21.37 17.71 -2.27
N THR A 240 20.93 17.82 -1.02
CA THR A 240 21.31 18.90 -0.11
C THR A 240 21.76 18.35 1.24
N PRO A 241 23.08 18.21 1.47
CA PRO A 241 23.62 17.93 2.79
C PRO A 241 23.46 19.13 3.75
N PRO A 242 23.43 18.92 5.08
CA PRO A 242 23.27 17.63 5.74
C PRO A 242 21.80 17.17 5.78
N LYS A 243 20.84 18.06 5.53
CA LYS A 243 19.40 17.79 5.67
C LYS A 243 18.73 17.71 4.31
N GLN A 244 18.44 16.49 3.87
CA GLN A 244 17.69 16.24 2.66
C GLN A 244 16.19 16.51 2.87
N THR A 245 15.63 17.49 2.15
CA THR A 245 14.19 17.82 2.20
C THR A 245 13.40 17.36 0.98
N ASP A 246 14.09 17.11 -0.14
CA ASP A 246 13.45 16.66 -1.38
C ASP A 246 12.95 15.21 -1.22
N PRO A 247 11.66 14.93 -1.47
CA PRO A 247 11.08 13.60 -1.32
C PRO A 247 11.31 12.67 -2.51
N SER A 248 11.89 13.16 -3.62
CA SER A 248 11.95 12.45 -4.90
C SER A 248 12.67 11.12 -4.79
N PHE A 249 13.81 11.06 -4.09
CA PHE A 249 14.50 9.79 -3.88
C PHE A 249 13.66 8.76 -3.13
N ARG A 250 12.97 9.18 -2.06
CA ARG A 250 12.08 8.29 -1.30
C ARG A 250 10.93 7.80 -2.15
N MET A 251 10.40 8.65 -3.04
CA MET A 251 9.40 8.24 -4.02
C MET A 251 9.99 7.19 -4.96
N VAL A 252 11.16 7.41 -5.56
CA VAL A 252 11.81 6.40 -6.42
C VAL A 252 11.97 5.07 -5.69
N MET A 253 12.43 5.10 -4.44
CA MET A 253 12.61 3.89 -3.62
C MET A 253 11.29 3.25 -3.18
N LEU A 254 10.20 4.00 -3.08
CA LEU A 254 8.86 3.45 -2.85
C LEU A 254 8.40 2.61 -4.06
N TRP A 255 8.68 3.07 -5.28
CA TRP A 255 8.29 2.38 -6.52
C TRP A 255 9.24 1.25 -6.93
N ALA A 256 10.51 1.30 -6.51
CA ALA A 256 11.55 0.35 -6.91
C ALA A 256 11.20 -1.13 -6.71
N PRO A 257 10.56 -1.57 -5.60
CA PRO A 257 10.19 -2.98 -5.40
C PRO A 257 9.21 -3.54 -6.44
N LEU A 258 8.49 -2.68 -7.17
CA LEU A 258 7.56 -3.11 -8.22
C LEU A 258 8.23 -3.32 -9.59
N LEU A 259 9.49 -2.88 -9.72
CA LEU A 259 10.25 -2.80 -10.96
C LEU A 259 11.42 -3.79 -10.97
N ARG A 260 12.06 -3.94 -12.13
CA ARG A 260 13.33 -4.67 -12.20
C ARG A 260 14.44 -3.76 -11.68
N ALA A 261 15.30 -4.30 -10.82
CA ALA A 261 16.43 -3.54 -10.26
C ALA A 261 17.28 -2.88 -11.37
N GLN A 262 17.56 -3.62 -12.45
CA GLN A 262 18.34 -3.10 -13.58
C GLN A 262 17.73 -1.84 -14.24
N ASP A 263 16.40 -1.75 -14.33
CA ASP A 263 15.75 -0.57 -14.91
C ASP A 263 15.96 0.66 -14.02
N VAL A 264 15.88 0.47 -12.69
CA VAL A 264 16.09 1.55 -11.73
C VAL A 264 17.55 1.97 -11.68
N VAL A 265 18.50 1.02 -11.68
CA VAL A 265 19.94 1.30 -11.76
C VAL A 265 20.26 2.10 -13.03
N SER A 266 19.73 1.67 -14.18
CA SER A 266 19.92 2.37 -15.45
C SER A 266 19.40 3.82 -15.40
N ILE A 267 18.29 4.08 -14.71
CA ILE A 267 17.77 5.44 -14.51
C ILE A 267 18.71 6.26 -13.61
N LEU A 268 19.20 5.68 -12.51
CA LEU A 268 20.12 6.37 -11.59
C LEU A 268 21.41 6.77 -12.30
N GLU A 269 21.95 5.88 -13.15
CA GLU A 269 23.14 6.16 -13.97
C GLU A 269 22.85 7.20 -15.04
N ALA A 270 21.82 7.00 -15.86
CA ALA A 270 21.50 7.89 -16.98
C ALA A 270 21.21 9.34 -16.53
N GLU A 271 20.54 9.50 -15.39
CA GLU A 271 20.18 10.81 -14.82
C GLU A 271 21.24 11.36 -13.84
N GLN A 272 22.45 10.75 -13.85
CA GLN A 272 23.63 11.20 -13.10
C GLN A 272 23.35 11.36 -11.60
N PHE A 273 22.57 10.46 -11.02
CA PHE A 273 22.25 10.50 -9.60
C PHE A 273 23.52 10.45 -8.74
N PHE A 274 24.42 9.51 -9.04
CA PHE A 274 25.64 9.31 -8.28
C PHE A 274 26.60 10.50 -8.39
N ASP A 275 26.77 11.07 -9.58
CA ASP A 275 27.57 12.29 -9.76
C ASP A 275 27.03 13.48 -8.96
N LYS A 276 25.70 13.66 -8.95
CA LYS A 276 25.04 14.70 -8.13
C LYS A 276 25.26 14.43 -6.65
N TRP A 277 25.15 13.17 -6.23
CA TRP A 277 25.28 12.76 -4.84
C TRP A 277 26.72 12.96 -4.32
N GLU A 278 27.71 12.43 -5.04
CA GLU A 278 29.14 12.61 -4.75
C GLU A 278 29.55 14.08 -4.85
N GLY A 279 29.07 14.81 -5.85
CA GLY A 279 29.34 16.24 -6.01
C GLY A 279 28.82 17.07 -4.83
N ALA A 280 27.60 16.78 -4.37
CA ALA A 280 27.02 17.43 -3.19
C ALA A 280 27.82 17.11 -1.91
N LEU A 281 28.24 15.84 -1.74
CA LEU A 281 29.09 15.42 -0.64
C LEU A 281 30.44 16.15 -0.65
N ARG A 282 31.16 16.11 -1.77
CA ARG A 282 32.45 16.82 -1.93
C ARG A 282 32.33 18.30 -1.61
N HIS A 283 31.31 18.97 -2.15
CA HIS A 283 31.08 20.39 -1.88
C HIS A 283 30.82 20.66 -0.39
N TRP A 284 30.00 19.83 0.26
CA TRP A 284 29.69 19.99 1.68
C TRP A 284 30.92 19.74 2.57
N LEU A 285 31.73 18.72 2.27
CA LEU A 285 32.98 18.45 2.97
C LEU A 285 33.95 19.64 2.90
N GLN A 286 34.07 20.26 1.73
CA GLN A 286 34.96 21.41 1.53
C GLN A 286 34.44 22.70 2.18
N ALA A 287 33.14 22.98 2.02
CA ALA A 287 32.56 24.26 2.41
C ALA A 287 32.21 24.32 3.90
N ALA A 288 31.59 23.26 4.45
CA ALA A 288 31.10 23.25 5.82
C ALA A 288 32.03 22.54 6.80
N LYS A 289 32.94 21.67 6.30
CA LYS A 289 33.89 20.88 7.10
C LYS A 289 33.20 20.16 8.29
N PRO A 290 32.18 19.33 8.01
CA PRO A 290 31.48 18.58 9.05
C PRO A 290 32.44 17.63 9.77
N SER A 291 32.06 17.20 10.98
CA SER A 291 32.80 16.15 11.67
C SER A 291 32.71 14.82 10.89
N LEU A 292 33.72 13.97 11.05
CA LEU A 292 33.76 12.64 10.43
C LEU A 292 32.46 11.87 10.70
N GLY A 293 32.01 11.84 11.96
CA GLY A 293 30.77 11.18 12.35
C GLY A 293 29.52 11.73 11.66
N GLU A 294 29.41 13.04 11.44
CA GLU A 294 28.28 13.64 10.72
C GLU A 294 28.28 13.25 9.24
N ALA A 295 29.45 13.26 8.60
CA ALA A 295 29.58 12.91 7.20
C ALA A 295 29.33 11.41 6.95
N THR A 296 29.87 10.53 7.81
CA THR A 296 29.58 9.09 7.77
C THR A 296 28.11 8.82 8.02
N ALA A 297 27.49 9.51 8.99
CA ALA A 297 26.05 9.38 9.27
C ALA A 297 25.19 9.81 8.07
N TRP A 298 25.62 10.82 7.31
CA TRP A 298 24.92 11.24 6.10
C TRP A 298 25.00 10.17 4.99
N CYS A 299 26.18 9.64 4.70
CA CYS A 299 26.36 8.58 3.69
C CYS A 299 25.62 7.29 4.07
N THR A 300 25.77 6.84 5.31
CA THR A 300 25.04 5.66 5.82
C THR A 300 23.53 5.88 5.80
N GLY A 301 23.06 7.10 6.13
CA GLY A 301 21.66 7.48 6.01
C GLY A 301 21.11 7.30 4.59
N TRP A 302 21.84 7.72 3.55
CA TRP A 302 21.45 7.45 2.16
C TRP A 302 21.43 5.96 1.82
N LYS A 303 22.45 5.20 2.23
CA LYS A 303 22.51 3.74 2.02
C LYS A 303 21.27 3.02 2.56
N THR A 304 20.74 3.45 3.72
CA THR A 304 19.51 2.86 4.31
C THR A 304 18.23 3.13 3.53
N LEU A 305 18.23 4.07 2.59
CA LEU A 305 17.05 4.39 1.78
C LEU A 305 16.89 3.47 0.56
N PHE A 306 17.97 2.84 0.10
CA PHE A 306 17.93 1.93 -1.04
C PHE A 306 17.19 0.64 -0.69
N THR A 307 16.53 0.04 -1.68
CA THR A 307 15.92 -1.28 -1.50
C THR A 307 16.99 -2.37 -1.45
N PRO A 308 16.71 -3.52 -0.82
CA PRO A 308 17.66 -4.64 -0.75
C PRO A 308 18.15 -5.11 -2.13
N GLU A 309 17.27 -5.09 -3.14
CA GLU A 309 17.58 -5.51 -4.50
C GLU A 309 18.57 -4.57 -5.19
N LEU A 310 18.50 -3.27 -4.89
CA LEU A 310 19.47 -2.29 -5.40
C LEU A 310 20.78 -2.33 -4.63
N LEU A 311 20.74 -2.62 -3.34
CA LEU A 311 21.95 -2.82 -2.53
C LEU A 311 22.70 -4.11 -2.87
N ALA A 312 22.07 -5.04 -3.60
CA ALA A 312 22.73 -6.22 -4.13
C ALA A 312 23.44 -5.95 -5.47
N ASP A 313 23.24 -4.79 -6.08
CA ASP A 313 23.88 -4.39 -7.33
C ASP A 313 25.30 -3.85 -7.07
N GLU A 314 26.30 -4.42 -7.75
CA GLU A 314 27.71 -4.09 -7.54
C GLU A 314 28.03 -2.62 -7.89
N THR A 315 27.38 -2.06 -8.92
CA THR A 315 27.61 -0.68 -9.34
C THR A 315 27.08 0.31 -8.29
N VAL A 316 25.88 0.04 -7.76
CA VAL A 316 25.29 0.84 -6.68
C VAL A 316 26.19 0.81 -5.44
N LEU A 317 26.68 -0.36 -5.04
CA LEU A 317 27.58 -0.50 -3.91
C LEU A 317 28.89 0.26 -4.12
N ALA A 318 29.52 0.13 -5.30
CA ALA A 318 30.76 0.81 -5.62
C ALA A 318 30.66 2.34 -5.46
N HIS A 319 29.56 2.96 -5.91
CA HIS A 319 29.34 4.40 -5.72
C HIS A 319 29.14 4.79 -4.25
N LEU A 320 28.40 3.98 -3.49
CA LEU A 320 28.16 4.25 -2.07
C LEU A 320 29.45 4.13 -1.25
N ASP A 321 30.28 3.14 -1.56
CA ASP A 321 31.56 2.92 -0.90
C ASP A 321 32.57 4.01 -1.29
N ALA A 322 32.63 4.41 -2.58
CA ALA A 322 33.44 5.56 -3.01
C ALA A 322 33.07 6.85 -2.28
N GLY A 323 31.78 7.08 -1.99
CA GLY A 323 31.36 8.22 -1.17
C GLY A 323 31.79 8.13 0.29
N LEU A 324 31.88 6.92 0.87
CA LEU A 324 32.43 6.73 2.22
C LEU A 324 33.94 7.00 2.24
N ASP A 325 34.67 6.56 1.21
CA ASP A 325 36.11 6.82 1.07
C ASP A 325 36.43 8.33 0.92
N MET A 326 35.50 9.12 0.36
CA MET A 326 35.65 10.59 0.33
C MET A 326 35.55 11.23 1.72
N VAL A 327 34.82 10.62 2.65
CA VAL A 327 34.58 11.14 4.01
C VAL A 327 35.75 10.83 4.93
N ASP A 328 36.26 9.61 4.85
CA ASP A 328 37.47 9.17 5.55
C ASP A 328 38.44 8.62 4.51
N PRO A 329 39.30 9.46 3.92
CA PRO A 329 40.41 8.97 3.12
C PRO A 329 41.41 8.31 4.07
N ALA A 330 41.07 7.14 4.61
CA ALA A 330 41.90 6.38 5.51
C ALA A 330 43.05 5.76 4.71
N ILE A 331 44.16 6.50 4.67
CA ILE A 331 45.54 6.04 4.47
C ILE A 331 45.77 5.26 3.17
N ASP A 332 46.09 6.00 2.10
CA ASP A 332 47.04 5.52 1.10
C ASP A 332 48.36 5.24 1.85
N ILE A 333 48.59 3.98 2.22
CA ILE A 333 49.86 3.52 2.79
C ILE A 333 50.86 3.65 1.64
N GLY A 334 51.76 4.62 1.76
CA GLY A 334 52.78 4.89 0.78
C GLY A 334 53.58 3.65 0.38
N ASP A 335 53.85 3.56 -0.92
CA ASP A 335 54.96 2.80 -1.50
C ASP A 335 56.31 3.50 -1.24
#